data_AF-A0A916MDU4-F1
#
_entry.id   AF-A0A916MDU4-F1
#
_cell.length_a   1.000
_cell.length_b   1.000
_cell.length_c   1.000
_cell.angle_alpha   90.00
_cell.angle_beta   90.00
_cell.angle_gamma   90.00
#
_symmetry.space_group_name_H-M   'P 1'
#
loop_
_entity.id
_entity.type
_entity.pdbx_description
1 polymer ?
#
loop_
_entity_poly.entity_id
_entity_poly.type
_entity_poly.pdbx_seq_one_letter_code
_entity_poly.pdbx_strand_id
1 'polypeptide(L)' 'MARDPDELDENPSESDVEAFGDATVTCPECGASLYDDVQICWKCGHALSGAAKGPRPWVIWVAIAMVALFMVGLLASAIW' A
#
# COMPACT_ATOMS: atom_id res chain seq x y z
N MET A 1 -27.64 24.85 34.32
CA MET A 1 -26.57 24.63 33.33
C MET A 1 -27.24 24.65 31.98
N ALA A 2 -27.19 25.78 31.27
CA ALA A 2 -27.73 25.86 29.91
C ALA A 2 -26.74 25.17 28.97
N ARG A 3 -27.26 24.29 28.10
CA ARG A 3 -26.47 23.58 27.10
C ARG A 3 -25.95 24.59 26.07
N ASP A 4 -24.66 24.53 25.81
CA ASP A 4 -23.94 25.45 24.94
C ASP A 4 -24.45 25.31 23.48
N PRO A 5 -24.78 26.42 22.79
CA PRO A 5 -25.29 26.39 21.41
C PRO A 5 -24.23 26.05 20.36
N ASP A 6 -22.94 25.98 20.73
CA ASP A 6 -21.83 25.69 19.83
C ASP A 6 -21.40 24.21 19.83
N GLU A 7 -22.27 23.28 20.28
CA GLU A 7 -22.17 21.87 19.87
C GLU A 7 -22.58 21.74 18.40
N LEU A 8 -21.72 22.29 17.53
CA LEU A 8 -21.67 21.99 16.12
C LEU A 8 -21.45 20.48 15.99
N ASP A 9 -22.25 19.86 15.13
CA ASP A 9 -22.17 18.44 14.82
C ASP A 9 -20.72 18.04 14.47
N GLU A 10 -20.03 17.45 15.45
CA GLU A 10 -18.63 17.03 15.34
C GLU A 10 -18.48 15.76 14.48
N ASN A 11 -19.57 15.30 13.87
CA ASN A 11 -19.50 14.18 12.93
C ASN A 11 -18.74 14.55 11.66
N PRO A 12 -18.02 13.57 11.08
CA PRO A 12 -17.40 13.74 9.77
C PRO A 12 -18.44 14.09 8.70
N SER A 13 -18.03 14.88 7.71
CA SER A 13 -18.91 15.23 6.59
C SER A 13 -19.26 13.98 5.76
N GLU A 14 -20.40 13.99 5.08
CA GLU A 14 -20.82 12.89 4.19
C GLU A 14 -19.74 12.56 3.15
N SER A 15 -19.08 13.59 2.59
CA SER A 15 -17.98 13.44 1.65
C SER A 15 -16.75 12.75 2.25
N ASP A 16 -16.46 12.96 3.54
CA ASP A 16 -15.36 12.25 4.21
C ASP A 16 -15.72 10.78 4.40
N VAL A 17 -16.97 10.48 4.79
CA VAL A 17 -17.45 9.10 4.96
C VAL A 17 -17.38 8.33 3.63
N GLU A 18 -17.78 8.94 2.52
CA GLU A 18 -17.71 8.32 1.19
C GLU A 18 -16.26 8.09 0.72
N ALA A 19 -15.34 9.02 1.01
CA ALA A 19 -13.94 8.90 0.61
C ALA A 19 -13.22 7.71 1.29
N PHE A 20 -13.65 7.31 2.49
CA PHE A 20 -13.05 6.22 3.27
C PHE A 20 -13.95 4.98 3.42
N GLY A 21 -15.19 5.02 2.91
CA GLY A 21 -16.18 3.97 3.10
C GLY A 21 -15.98 2.71 2.26
N ASP A 22 -15.23 2.82 1.15
CA ASP A 22 -15.04 1.74 0.16
C ASP A 22 -13.72 0.98 0.32
N ALA A 23 -13.33 0.67 1.56
CA ALA A 23 -12.18 -0.19 1.88
C ALA A 23 -12.48 -1.68 1.64
N THR A 24 -13.06 -2.03 0.49
CA THR A 24 -13.36 -3.42 0.13
C THR A 24 -12.66 -3.85 -1.16
N VAL A 25 -12.23 -5.11 -1.20
CA VAL A 25 -11.63 -5.78 -2.35
C VAL A 25 -12.52 -6.94 -2.78
N THR A 26 -12.53 -7.22 -4.07
CA THR A 26 -13.23 -8.40 -4.60
C THR A 26 -12.28 -9.58 -4.72
N CYS A 27 -12.68 -10.74 -4.20
CA CYS A 27 -11.91 -11.97 -4.36
C CYS A 27 -11.84 -12.38 -5.84
N PRO A 28 -10.64 -12.58 -6.42
CA PRO A 28 -10.49 -12.96 -7.83
C PRO A 28 -10.99 -14.38 -8.14
N GLU A 29 -11.10 -15.25 -7.13
CA GLU A 29 -11.55 -16.63 -7.32
C GLU A 29 -13.06 -16.81 -7.17
N CYS A 30 -13.68 -16.16 -6.17
CA CYS A 30 -15.08 -16.43 -5.83
C CYS A 30 -16.01 -15.22 -5.89
N GLY A 31 -15.48 -14.03 -6.19
CA GLY A 31 -16.26 -12.79 -6.32
C GLY A 31 -16.82 -12.22 -5.02
N ALA A 32 -16.40 -12.73 -3.85
CA ALA A 32 -16.82 -12.16 -2.57
C ALA A 32 -16.27 -10.73 -2.40
N SER A 33 -17.09 -9.81 -1.88
CA SER A 33 -16.61 -8.54 -1.34
C SER A 33 -16.03 -8.76 0.06
N LEU A 34 -14.82 -8.28 0.27
CA LEU A 34 -13.98 -8.52 1.43
C LEU A 34 -13.38 -7.19 1.88
N TYR A 35 -13.06 -7.01 3.15
CA TYR A 35 -12.27 -5.84 3.57
C TYR A 35 -10.85 -5.92 2.98
N ASP A 36 -10.23 -4.77 2.72
CA ASP A 36 -8.90 -4.69 2.11
C ASP A 36 -7.75 -5.11 3.04
N ASP A 37 -8.03 -5.26 4.33
CA ASP A 37 -7.11 -5.71 5.37
C ASP A 37 -7.02 -7.25 5.49
N VAL A 38 -7.92 -8.01 4.84
CA VAL A 38 -7.91 -9.47 4.93
C VAL A 38 -6.87 -10.10 4.00
N GLN A 39 -6.07 -11.00 4.56
CA GLN A 39 -5.05 -11.74 3.80
C GLN A 39 -5.61 -12.98 3.10
N ILE A 40 -6.72 -13.52 3.59
CA ILE A 40 -7.35 -14.75 3.10
C ILE A 40 -8.85 -14.52 2.96
N CYS A 41 -9.42 -14.93 1.84
CA CYS A 41 -10.86 -14.86 1.63
C CYS A 41 -11.59 -15.81 2.59
N TRP A 42 -12.44 -15.26 3.46
CA TRP A 42 -13.24 -16.05 4.41
C TRP A 42 -14.26 -16.99 3.74
N LYS A 43 -14.59 -16.76 2.46
CA LYS A 43 -15.57 -17.56 1.72
C LYS A 43 -14.96 -18.76 0.99
N CYS A 44 -13.80 -18.60 0.33
CA CYS A 44 -13.19 -19.66 -0.48
C CYS A 44 -11.80 -20.12 -0.02
N GLY A 45 -11.16 -19.40 0.90
CA GLY A 45 -9.81 -19.72 1.38
C GLY A 45 -8.67 -19.30 0.46
N HIS A 46 -8.94 -18.60 -0.64
CA HIS A 46 -7.88 -18.04 -1.50
C HIS A 46 -7.11 -16.94 -0.77
N ALA A 47 -5.78 -16.99 -0.84
CA ALA A 47 -4.91 -15.95 -0.30
C ALA A 47 -4.96 -14.72 -1.22
N LEU A 48 -5.34 -13.58 -0.67
CA LEU A 48 -5.43 -12.30 -1.38
C LEU A 48 -4.05 -11.63 -1.47
N SER A 49 -2.97 -12.40 -1.28
CA SER A 49 -1.60 -11.94 -1.08
C SER A 49 -1.33 -10.77 -2.02
N GLY A 50 -1.32 -9.58 -1.41
CA GLY A 50 -1.37 -8.31 -2.12
C GLY A 50 -0.38 -8.37 -3.27
N ALA A 51 -0.90 -8.26 -4.49
CA ALA A 51 -0.10 -8.35 -5.70
C ALA A 51 1.13 -7.45 -5.51
N ALA A 52 2.27 -8.06 -5.16
CA ALA A 52 3.47 -7.33 -4.87
C ALA A 52 3.82 -6.63 -6.17
N LYS A 53 3.53 -5.33 -6.24
CA LYS A 53 3.89 -4.50 -7.40
C LYS A 53 5.39 -4.68 -7.53
N GLY A 54 5.79 -5.46 -8.54
CA GLY A 54 7.19 -5.80 -8.74
C GLY A 54 8.04 -4.52 -8.74
N PRO A 55 9.32 -4.61 -8.35
CA PRO A 55 10.18 -3.43 -8.32
C PRO A 55 10.13 -2.73 -9.67
N ARG A 56 9.85 -1.42 -9.65
CA ARG A 56 9.69 -0.62 -10.88
C ARG A 56 10.99 -0.72 -11.68
N PRO A 57 10.94 -0.82 -13.03
CA PRO A 57 12.12 -1.09 -13.85
C PRO A 57 13.26 -0.08 -13.64
N TRP A 58 12.95 1.19 -13.32
CA TRP A 58 13.95 2.19 -13.00
C TRP A 58 14.76 1.88 -11.73
N VAL A 59 14.14 1.23 -10.72
CA VAL A 59 14.81 0.84 -9.46
C VAL A 59 15.89 -0.19 -9.75
N ILE A 60 15.62 -1.12 -10.67
CA ILE A 60 16.59 -2.15 -11.08
C ILE A 60 17.81 -1.48 -11.73
N TRP A 61 17.60 -0.49 -12.61
CA TRP A 61 18.69 0.24 -13.24
C TRP A 61 19.53 1.05 -12.25
N VAL A 62 18.89 1.73 -11.28
CA VAL A 62 19.61 2.47 -10.24
C VAL A 62 20.45 1.54 -9.37
N ALA A 63 19.90 0.39 -8.97
CA ALA A 63 20.63 -0.60 -8.19
C ALA A 63 21.85 -1.13 -8.95
N ILE A 64 21.70 -1.45 -10.25
CA ILE A 64 22.81 -1.89 -11.11
C ILE A 64 23.89 -0.81 -11.21
N ALA A 65 23.51 0.45 -11.44
CA ALA A 65 24.45 1.56 -11.55
C ALA A 65 25.24 1.78 -10.25
N MET A 66 24.56 1.72 -9.09
CA MET A 66 25.21 1.82 -7.78
C MET A 66 26.21 0.69 -7.55
N VAL A 67 25.84 -0.55 -7.85
CA VAL A 67 26.73 -1.72 -7.70
C VAL A 67 27.93 -1.60 -8.64
N ALA A 68 27.72 -1.16 -9.88
CA ALA A 68 28.79 -0.95 -10.84
C ALA A 68 29.78 0.14 -10.38
N LEU A 69 29.28 1.28 -9.92
CA LEU A 69 30.13 2.37 -9.39
C LEU A 69 30.93 1.92 -8.16
N PHE A 70 30.30 1.16 -7.27
CA PHE A 70 30.97 0.60 -6.09
C PHE A 70 32.07 -0.38 -6.49
N MET A 71 31.79 -1.30 -7.41
CA MET A 71 32.78 -2.26 -7.93
C MET A 71 33.94 -1.55 -8.64
N VAL A 72 33.67 -0.53 -9.45
CA VAL A 72 34.70 0.28 -10.11
C VAL A 72 35.55 1.03 -9.08
N GLY A 73 34.93 1.59 -8.04
CA GLY A 73 35.64 2.26 -6.94
C GLY A 73 36.56 1.30 -6.18
N LEU A 74 36.07 0.09 -5.85
CA LEU A 74 36.86 -0.94 -5.20
C LEU A 74 38.06 -1.37 -6.06
N LEU A 75 37.84 -1.60 -7.35
CA LEU A 75 38.91 -1.96 -8.28
C LEU A 75 39.94 -0.85 -8.43
N ALA A 76 39.51 0.42 -8.53
CA ALA A 76 40.42 1.56 -8.58
C ALA A 76 41.26 1.70 -7.30
N SER A 77 40.67 1.44 -6.13
CA SER A 77 41.38 1.46 -4.84
C SER A 77 42.33 0.28 -4.63
N ALA A 78 42.13 -0.83 -5.35
CA ALA A 78 43.00 -2.00 -5.29
C ALA A 78 44.19 -1.93 -6.27
N ILE A 79 44.14 -1.00 -7.24
CA ILE A 79 45.16 -0.82 -8.29
C ILE A 79 46.18 0.28 -7.93
N TRP A 80 45.86 1.15 -6.96
CA TRP A 80 46.70 2.25 -6.50
C TRP A 80 47.27 1.96 -5.11
#